data_AF-Q9PRD3-F1
#
_entry.id   AF-Q9PRD3-F1
#
_cell.length_a   1.000
_cell.length_b   1.000
_cell.length_c   1.000
_cell.angle_alpha   90.00
_cell.angle_beta   90.00
_cell.angle_gamma   90.00
#
_symmetry.space_group_name_H-M   'P 1'
#
loop_
_entity.id
_entity.type
_entity.pdbx_description
1 polymer ?
#
loop_
_entity_poly.entity_id
_entity_poly.type
_entity_poly.pdbx_seq_one_letter_code
_entity_poly.pdbx_strand_id
1 'polypeptide(L)'
;MKKLNKKVLFLAIGSVFALGTIITVATSCTQKSTLNYSQFYWTSPTSDDDEGFQTKYKSMASDGKRALLMPGYQHPERLQNALVNDKFDPNLIALILDGVYNNDNKAEFYKGADRVADVYFKVDEAAFLGGIAAAYMLNSNQAVFGADNKLTWGGYVGINAKNTTNYLAGFDLGVKWANEKLKDKNIKQEGTQETKKWINVEQVYASESSAGGFQSDSANAKKIIQELITKGADLILPVAIPQVGIAVTEAIATTSHNVGVIGVDVEIENDQAINKKTDKFINTHLSGNKNGVIRFSITKRLDTATIKLLENAIKGESLSKKSDQIVIGSEIDPKDKYKLGVNTVGNLSDGVVGISPSAYHYVIDAFNLAQTNQSDKVSTYDELVNKITNDDLFKTLDKKPVVDGYLDVKKETDNEASLLNNKTIDPRVNGGTFYKSAKGTYYFYPVAKSTYISNTSSKKFKEIWDNTKSNDEKQALIGLLLSYAGAKVKDGGYSENTYNGLKEFYAKHGIKIPQL
;
A
#
# COMPACT_ATOMS: atom_id res chain seq x y z
N MET A 1 7.43 -59.69 25.21
CA MET A 1 8.20 -58.47 25.57
C MET A 1 7.35 -57.24 25.26
N LYS A 2 6.69 -56.69 26.29
CA LYS A 2 6.01 -55.38 26.36
C LYS A 2 5.17 -55.35 27.64
N LYS A 3 5.55 -54.53 28.62
CA LYS A 3 4.76 -54.12 29.81
C LYS A 3 5.30 -52.74 30.23
N LEU A 4 4.51 -51.67 30.16
CA LEU A 4 3.46 -51.18 31.09
C LEU A 4 4.01 -50.15 32.12
N ASN A 5 3.47 -48.92 32.00
CA ASN A 5 3.13 -47.90 33.02
C ASN A 5 3.71 -47.97 34.45
N LYS A 6 4.14 -46.80 34.97
CA LYS A 6 3.55 -46.03 36.10
C LYS A 6 4.51 -44.91 36.55
N LYS A 7 4.09 -43.64 36.49
CA LYS A 7 3.69 -42.74 37.61
C LYS A 7 4.80 -42.34 38.61
N VAL A 8 5.05 -41.01 38.63
CA VAL A 8 5.10 -40.10 39.79
C VAL A 8 6.21 -40.30 40.84
N LEU A 9 7.05 -39.26 41.08
CA LEU A 9 7.05 -38.51 42.35
C LEU A 9 7.95 -37.26 42.31
N PHE A 10 7.41 -36.17 42.86
CA PHE A 10 8.08 -34.92 43.25
C PHE A 10 9.18 -35.16 44.29
N LEU A 11 10.22 -34.31 44.28
CA LEU A 11 10.91 -33.90 45.51
C LEU A 11 11.50 -32.49 45.30
N ALA A 12 10.92 -31.54 46.02
CA ALA A 12 11.48 -30.23 46.29
C ALA A 12 12.35 -30.33 47.55
N ILE A 13 13.58 -29.84 47.50
CA ILE A 13 14.32 -29.37 48.68
C ILE A 13 15.08 -28.11 48.24
N GLY A 14 14.72 -26.99 48.87
CA GLY A 14 15.45 -25.74 48.76
C GLY A 14 16.60 -25.68 49.77
N SER A 15 17.58 -24.83 49.47
CA SER A 15 18.48 -24.22 50.45
C SER A 15 18.99 -22.89 49.90
N VAL A 16 18.91 -21.87 50.75
CA VAL A 16 19.16 -20.44 50.52
C VAL A 16 20.62 -20.09 50.88
N PHE A 17 21.10 -18.95 50.33
CA PHE A 17 22.32 -18.17 50.63
C PHE A 17 23.58 -18.58 49.83
N ALA A 18 24.39 -17.68 49.24
CA ALA A 18 24.68 -16.30 49.58
C ALA A 18 25.12 -15.44 48.37
N LEU A 19 24.98 -14.12 48.54
CA LEU A 19 25.56 -13.05 47.71
C LEU A 19 27.08 -13.17 47.59
N GLY A 20 27.58 -12.97 46.36
CA GLY A 20 29.00 -12.81 46.07
C GLY A 20 29.19 -12.24 44.67
N THR A 21 29.20 -10.91 44.56
CA THR A 21 29.65 -10.18 43.37
C THR A 21 31.12 -10.47 43.12
N ILE A 22 31.42 -11.14 42.00
CA ILE A 22 32.71 -11.06 41.32
C ILE A 22 32.42 -10.73 39.87
N ILE A 23 32.82 -9.52 39.48
CA ILE A 23 32.86 -9.06 38.09
C ILE A 23 33.99 -9.83 37.42
N THR A 24 33.64 -10.88 36.67
CA THR A 24 34.52 -11.42 35.63
C THR A 24 34.03 -10.89 34.29
N VAL A 25 34.78 -9.94 33.75
CA VAL A 25 34.69 -9.54 32.34
C VAL A 25 35.19 -10.72 31.53
N ALA A 26 34.29 -11.66 31.23
CA ALA A 26 34.52 -12.67 30.22
C ALA A 26 34.29 -11.98 28.87
N THR A 27 35.37 -11.59 28.20
CA THR A 27 35.40 -11.39 26.75
C THR A 27 35.04 -12.70 26.08
N SER A 28 33.75 -13.00 25.95
CA SER A 28 33.28 -14.06 25.08
C SER A 28 33.25 -13.53 23.66
N CYS A 29 34.33 -13.79 22.92
CA CYS A 29 34.25 -13.97 21.47
C CYS A 29 33.28 -15.12 21.20
N THR A 30 31.99 -14.84 21.20
CA THR A 30 31.01 -15.75 20.60
C THR A 30 31.24 -15.70 19.11
N GLN A 31 31.82 -16.78 18.57
CA GLN A 31 31.61 -17.17 17.18
C GLN A 31 30.11 -17.07 16.91
N LYS A 32 29.71 -16.06 16.14
CA LYS A 32 28.36 -15.93 15.62
C LYS A 32 28.13 -17.15 14.74
N SER A 33 27.49 -18.17 15.30
CA SER A 33 26.83 -19.19 14.51
C SER A 33 25.87 -18.48 13.55
N THR A 34 25.85 -18.94 12.32
CA THR A 34 24.92 -18.53 11.26
C THR A 34 23.49 -18.90 11.65
N LEU A 35 22.92 -18.17 12.61
CA LEU A 35 21.52 -18.20 13.01
C LEU A 35 20.69 -17.38 12.02
N ASN A 36 19.44 -17.78 11.80
CA ASN A 36 18.44 -17.09 10.98
C ASN A 36 18.24 -15.63 11.48
N TYR A 37 19.04 -14.70 10.96
CA TYR A 37 19.34 -13.39 11.56
C TYR A 37 18.31 -12.28 11.25
N SER A 38 17.23 -12.59 10.52
CA SER A 38 16.26 -11.57 10.08
C SER A 38 15.39 -11.03 11.22
N GLN A 39 15.11 -11.83 12.26
CA GLN A 39 14.30 -11.41 13.42
C GLN A 39 14.91 -10.26 14.23
N PHE A 40 16.21 -9.98 14.07
CA PHE A 40 16.85 -8.81 14.67
C PHE A 40 16.38 -7.48 14.04
N TYR A 41 15.86 -7.53 12.82
CA TYR A 41 15.47 -6.35 12.05
C TYR A 41 13.99 -6.02 12.17
N TRP A 42 13.17 -6.92 12.70
CA TRP A 42 11.73 -6.68 12.78
C TRP A 42 11.09 -7.28 14.03
N THR A 43 9.99 -6.69 14.47
CA THR A 43 9.15 -7.24 15.53
C THR A 43 7.70 -6.87 15.29
N SER A 44 6.77 -7.59 15.91
CA SER A 44 5.36 -7.20 16.00
C SER A 44 5.03 -6.71 17.43
N PRO A 45 4.04 -5.82 17.59
CA PRO A 45 3.56 -5.43 18.91
C PRO A 45 3.07 -6.65 19.70
N THR A 46 3.08 -6.58 21.03
CA THR A 46 2.61 -7.70 21.87
C THR A 46 1.09 -7.82 21.91
N SER A 47 0.40 -6.72 21.62
CA SER A 47 -1.07 -6.54 21.57
C SER A 47 -1.37 -5.35 20.66
N ASP A 48 -2.61 -5.26 20.14
CA ASP A 48 -3.03 -4.19 19.21
C ASP A 48 -3.39 -2.85 19.90
N ASP A 49 -3.07 -2.72 21.18
CA ASP A 49 -3.32 -1.54 22.02
C ASP A 49 -2.05 -0.70 22.27
N ASP A 50 -2.21 0.48 22.88
CA ASP A 50 -1.10 1.39 23.20
C ASP A 50 0.05 0.72 23.94
N GLU A 51 -0.24 -0.11 24.94
CA GLU A 51 0.77 -0.78 25.75
C GLU A 51 1.62 -1.75 24.91
N GLY A 52 0.97 -2.50 24.01
CA GLY A 52 1.65 -3.45 23.15
C GLY A 52 2.65 -2.81 22.19
N PHE A 53 2.30 -1.66 21.62
CA PHE A 53 3.20 -0.88 20.76
C PHE A 53 4.30 -0.19 21.55
N GLN A 54 3.95 0.49 22.66
CA GLN A 54 4.91 1.23 23.49
C GLN A 54 5.98 0.32 24.08
N THR A 55 5.62 -0.90 24.47
CA THR A 55 6.56 -1.93 24.92
C THR A 55 7.62 -2.23 23.85
N LYS A 56 7.19 -2.33 22.58
CA LYS A 56 8.11 -2.59 21.47
C LYS A 56 8.96 -1.39 21.08
N TYR A 57 8.46 -0.16 21.15
CA TYR A 57 9.30 1.03 20.95
C TYR A 57 10.49 1.04 21.91
N LYS A 58 10.22 0.79 23.21
CA LYS A 58 11.25 0.74 24.25
C LYS A 58 12.22 -0.42 24.06
N SER A 59 11.72 -1.61 23.73
CA SER A 59 12.56 -2.78 23.44
C SER A 59 13.51 -2.48 22.28
N MET A 60 13.00 -1.96 21.16
CA MET A 60 13.82 -1.66 19.98
C MET A 60 14.87 -0.58 20.27
N ALA A 61 14.54 0.46 21.04
CA ALA A 61 15.55 1.44 21.47
C ALA A 61 16.68 0.78 22.29
N SER A 62 16.32 -0.15 23.18
CA SER A 62 17.25 -0.93 24.02
C SER A 62 18.11 -1.87 23.19
N ASP A 63 17.57 -2.42 22.09
CA ASP A 63 18.27 -3.25 21.11
C ASP A 63 19.19 -2.43 20.17
N GLY A 64 19.31 -1.11 20.39
CA GLY A 64 20.18 -0.22 19.63
C GLY A 64 19.52 0.44 18.42
N LYS A 65 18.21 0.23 18.18
CA LYS A 65 17.50 0.89 17.06
C LYS A 65 17.41 2.39 17.31
N ARG A 66 17.52 3.18 16.25
CA ARG A 66 17.45 4.66 16.22
C ARG A 66 16.51 5.19 15.15
N ALA A 67 16.15 4.38 14.17
CA ALA A 67 15.00 4.62 13.29
C ALA A 67 14.05 3.42 13.31
N LEU A 68 12.76 3.69 13.46
CA LEU A 68 11.71 2.69 13.35
C LEU A 68 10.93 2.89 12.05
N LEU A 69 10.96 1.88 11.18
CA LEU A 69 10.06 1.75 10.04
C LEU A 69 8.73 1.17 10.55
N MET A 70 7.62 1.85 10.23
CA MET A 70 6.31 1.61 10.84
C MET A 70 5.23 1.53 9.76
N PRO A 71 5.15 0.42 9.00
CA PRO A 71 4.15 0.27 7.95
C PRO A 71 2.76 -0.01 8.54
N GLY A 72 1.76 0.74 8.08
CA GLY A 72 0.34 0.50 8.33
C GLY A 72 -0.33 1.59 9.16
N TYR A 73 -1.64 1.73 8.94
CA TYR A 73 -2.47 2.81 9.51
C TYR A 73 -2.66 2.75 11.04
N GLN A 74 -2.25 1.66 11.72
CA GLN A 74 -2.34 1.50 13.17
C GLN A 74 -1.31 2.35 13.92
N HIS A 75 -0.18 2.68 13.29
CA HIS A 75 0.95 3.33 13.95
C HIS A 75 0.75 4.79 14.39
N PRO A 76 0.08 5.67 13.62
CA PRO A 76 -0.02 7.08 13.96
C PRO A 76 -0.59 7.36 15.36
N GLU A 77 -1.72 6.75 15.71
CA GLU A 77 -2.38 6.96 17.02
C GLU A 77 -1.49 6.47 18.17
N ARG A 78 -0.94 5.25 18.02
CA ARG A 78 -0.06 4.63 19.03
C ARG A 78 1.22 5.45 19.27
N LEU A 79 1.79 6.01 18.20
CA LEU A 79 2.96 6.88 18.27
C LEU A 79 2.63 8.24 18.91
N GLN A 80 1.49 8.86 18.55
CA GLN A 80 1.02 10.12 19.15
C GLN A 80 0.92 9.98 20.67
N ASN A 81 0.27 8.91 21.14
CA ASN A 81 0.14 8.62 22.58
C ASN A 81 1.51 8.36 23.23
N ALA A 82 2.44 7.70 22.54
CA ALA A 82 3.78 7.47 23.06
C ALA A 82 4.61 8.76 23.16
N LEU A 83 4.50 9.68 22.20
CA LEU A 83 5.20 10.96 22.21
C LEU A 83 4.68 11.91 23.30
N VAL A 84 3.36 12.04 23.42
CA VAL A 84 2.73 12.90 24.45
C VAL A 84 3.08 12.47 25.87
N ASN A 85 3.13 11.16 26.10
CA ASN A 85 3.41 10.57 27.41
C ASN A 85 4.91 10.30 27.65
N ASP A 86 5.81 10.82 26.82
CA ASP A 86 7.27 10.64 26.91
C ASP A 86 7.70 9.15 26.99
N LYS A 87 6.94 8.26 26.34
CA LYS A 87 7.20 6.82 26.22
C LYS A 87 7.94 6.43 24.94
N PHE A 88 8.15 7.39 24.04
CA PHE A 88 8.96 7.21 22.84
C PHE A 88 10.36 7.77 23.07
N ASP A 89 11.39 6.91 23.02
CA ASP A 89 12.78 7.28 23.32
C ASP A 89 13.22 8.51 22.52
N PRO A 90 13.85 9.53 23.15
CA PRO A 90 14.19 10.79 22.50
C PRO A 90 15.24 10.66 21.37
N ASN A 91 15.94 9.52 21.28
CA ASN A 91 16.92 9.22 20.23
C ASN A 91 16.34 8.37 19.09
N LEU A 92 15.09 7.94 19.19
CA LEU A 92 14.38 7.32 18.07
C LEU A 92 13.82 8.39 17.12
N ILE A 93 13.82 8.06 15.84
CA ILE A 93 12.95 8.66 14.82
C ILE A 93 11.90 7.63 14.38
N ALA A 94 10.73 8.12 13.94
CA ALA A 94 9.64 7.29 13.44
C ALA A 94 9.39 7.59 11.96
N LEU A 95 9.36 6.53 11.15
CA LEU A 95 9.14 6.58 9.71
C LEU A 95 7.90 5.74 9.39
N ILE A 96 6.75 6.41 9.29
CA ILE A 96 5.45 5.75 9.10
C ILE A 96 5.17 5.58 7.60
N LEU A 97 4.68 4.40 7.22
CA LEU A 97 4.21 4.15 5.85
C LEU A 97 2.70 3.89 5.88
N ASP A 98 1.95 4.62 5.05
CA ASP A 98 0.48 4.55 4.86
C ASP A 98 -0.34 4.88 6.10
N GLY A 99 0.13 5.88 6.81
CA GLY A 99 -0.60 6.57 7.86
C GLY A 99 -0.33 8.06 7.74
N VAL A 100 -1.16 8.86 8.39
CA VAL A 100 -0.96 10.31 8.52
C VAL A 100 -0.82 10.62 10.00
N TYR A 101 0.33 11.12 10.39
CA TYR A 101 0.58 11.56 11.75
C TYR A 101 -0.23 12.82 12.06
N ASN A 102 -0.94 12.81 13.19
CA ASN A 102 -1.76 13.94 13.65
C ASN A 102 -2.75 14.45 12.58
N ASN A 103 -3.50 13.53 11.95
CA ASN A 103 -4.47 13.86 10.91
C ASN A 103 -5.56 14.85 11.36
N ASP A 104 -5.85 14.91 12.66
CA ASP A 104 -6.82 15.84 13.26
C ASP A 104 -6.22 17.21 13.59
N ASN A 105 -4.92 17.42 13.33
CA ASN A 105 -4.21 18.68 13.53
C ASN A 105 -4.31 19.21 14.98
N LYS A 106 -4.19 18.31 15.97
CA LYS A 106 -4.28 18.62 17.40
C LYS A 106 -2.95 19.09 17.95
N ALA A 107 -2.97 20.17 18.73
CA ALA A 107 -1.76 20.88 19.17
C ALA A 107 -0.84 20.02 20.06
N GLU A 108 -1.44 19.18 20.90
CA GLU A 108 -0.72 18.28 21.82
C GLU A 108 0.19 17.28 21.10
N PHE A 109 -0.14 16.93 19.86
CA PHE A 109 0.61 15.94 19.08
C PHE A 109 1.79 16.53 18.29
N TYR A 110 2.07 17.84 18.36
CA TYR A 110 3.27 18.40 17.72
C TYR A 110 4.55 18.28 18.56
N LYS A 111 4.43 17.96 19.85
CA LYS A 111 5.59 17.75 20.72
C LYS A 111 6.41 16.56 20.20
N GLY A 112 7.65 16.84 19.76
CA GLY A 112 8.57 15.82 19.25
C GLY A 112 8.28 15.33 17.83
N ALA A 113 7.37 16.00 17.11
CA ALA A 113 7.00 15.68 15.73
C ALA A 113 8.13 15.97 14.71
N ASP A 114 9.15 16.75 15.10
CA ASP A 114 10.39 16.96 14.34
C ASP A 114 11.18 15.66 14.08
N ARG A 115 10.84 14.57 14.78
CA ARG A 115 11.43 13.23 14.66
C ARG A 115 10.53 12.24 13.91
N VAL A 116 9.42 12.71 13.34
CA VAL A 116 8.45 11.88 12.64
C VAL A 116 8.46 12.26 11.17
N ALA A 117 8.44 11.28 10.28
CA ALA A 117 8.08 11.44 8.89
C ALA A 117 7.03 10.38 8.55
N ASP A 118 6.04 10.74 7.74
CA ASP A 118 5.12 9.76 7.17
C ASP A 118 4.93 9.91 5.68
N VAL A 119 4.40 8.84 5.07
CA VAL A 119 3.95 8.80 3.69
C VAL A 119 2.55 8.22 3.65
N TYR A 120 1.57 9.00 3.20
CA TYR A 120 0.29 8.51 2.71
C TYR A 120 0.35 8.29 1.20
N PHE A 121 -0.17 7.16 0.70
CA PHE A 121 -0.07 6.79 -0.71
C PHE A 121 -1.35 7.15 -1.49
N LYS A 122 -1.22 7.93 -2.56
CA LYS A 122 -2.29 8.25 -3.53
C LYS A 122 -2.56 7.10 -4.50
N VAL A 123 -2.97 5.97 -3.94
CA VAL A 123 -3.28 4.75 -4.70
C VAL A 123 -4.45 4.91 -5.66
N ASP A 124 -5.30 5.91 -5.46
CA ASP A 124 -6.36 6.31 -6.39
C ASP A 124 -5.80 6.81 -7.73
N GLU A 125 -4.66 7.52 -7.73
CA GLU A 125 -3.99 7.93 -8.98
C GLU A 125 -3.45 6.72 -9.76
N ALA A 126 -2.83 5.78 -9.04
CA ALA A 126 -2.34 4.54 -9.62
C ALA A 126 -3.49 3.64 -10.12
N ALA A 127 -4.56 3.56 -9.36
CA ALA A 127 -5.75 2.82 -9.74
C ALA A 127 -6.47 3.44 -10.93
N PHE A 128 -6.43 4.77 -11.10
CA PHE A 128 -6.91 5.43 -12.32
C PHE A 128 -6.16 4.94 -13.57
N LEU A 129 -4.83 4.86 -13.51
CA LEU A 129 -4.05 4.24 -14.60
C LEU A 129 -4.38 2.76 -14.77
N GLY A 130 -4.59 2.05 -13.67
CA GLY A 130 -5.04 0.65 -13.66
C GLY A 130 -6.39 0.45 -14.36
N GLY A 131 -7.36 1.34 -14.14
CA GLY A 131 -8.67 1.30 -14.79
C GLY A 131 -8.57 1.52 -16.31
N ILE A 132 -7.74 2.46 -16.73
CA ILE A 132 -7.47 2.70 -18.17
C ILE A 132 -6.82 1.45 -18.79
N ALA A 133 -5.77 0.93 -18.15
CA ALA A 133 -5.05 -0.25 -18.63
C ALA A 133 -5.96 -1.48 -18.71
N ALA A 134 -6.79 -1.71 -17.69
CA ALA A 134 -7.75 -2.80 -17.64
C ALA A 134 -8.80 -2.68 -18.76
N ALA A 135 -9.38 -1.50 -18.94
CA ALA A 135 -10.40 -1.28 -19.96
C ALA A 135 -9.84 -1.51 -21.38
N TYR A 136 -8.62 -1.04 -21.62
CA TYR A 136 -7.94 -1.27 -22.89
C TYR A 136 -7.55 -2.74 -23.08
N MET A 137 -7.02 -3.40 -22.03
CA MET A 137 -6.68 -4.83 -22.08
C MET A 137 -7.90 -5.69 -22.41
N LEU A 138 -9.05 -5.44 -21.80
CA LEU A 138 -10.29 -6.16 -22.13
C LEU A 138 -10.68 -5.93 -23.61
N ASN A 139 -10.57 -4.69 -24.10
CA ASN A 139 -10.91 -4.32 -25.47
C ASN A 139 -9.91 -4.78 -26.54
N SER A 140 -8.62 -4.93 -26.21
CA SER A 140 -7.64 -5.54 -27.12
C SER A 140 -7.77 -7.07 -27.14
N ASN A 141 -8.51 -7.66 -26.20
CA ASN A 141 -8.73 -9.11 -26.09
C ASN A 141 -10.22 -9.50 -26.20
N GLN A 142 -10.99 -8.84 -27.07
CA GLN A 142 -12.45 -9.08 -27.17
C GLN A 142 -12.80 -10.51 -27.56
N ALA A 143 -11.92 -11.23 -28.27
CA ALA A 143 -12.16 -12.66 -28.56
C ALA A 143 -12.16 -13.55 -27.31
N VAL A 144 -11.52 -13.09 -26.22
CA VAL A 144 -11.38 -13.82 -24.96
C VAL A 144 -12.45 -13.39 -23.94
N PHE A 145 -12.66 -12.08 -23.79
CA PHE A 145 -13.51 -11.50 -22.75
C PHE A 145 -14.83 -10.93 -23.31
N GLY A 146 -14.84 -10.41 -24.53
CA GLY A 146 -15.99 -9.71 -25.11
C GLY A 146 -16.84 -10.55 -26.07
N ALA A 147 -16.86 -11.87 -25.91
CA ALA A 147 -17.52 -12.78 -26.85
C ALA A 147 -19.05 -12.57 -26.92
N ASP A 148 -19.66 -12.06 -25.85
CA ASP A 148 -21.08 -11.69 -25.76
C ASP A 148 -21.34 -10.20 -26.07
N ASN A 149 -20.34 -9.49 -26.60
CA ASN A 149 -20.35 -8.06 -26.88
C ASN A 149 -20.59 -7.18 -25.64
N LYS A 150 -20.19 -7.67 -24.47
CA LYS A 150 -20.10 -6.91 -23.22
C LYS A 150 -18.69 -7.05 -22.65
N LEU A 151 -18.27 -6.07 -21.86
CA LEU A 151 -17.04 -6.14 -21.10
C LEU A 151 -17.34 -5.59 -19.71
N THR A 152 -16.93 -6.30 -18.68
CA THR A 152 -17.26 -5.91 -17.31
C THR A 152 -16.11 -6.10 -16.34
N TRP A 153 -16.18 -5.37 -15.23
CA TRP A 153 -15.28 -5.54 -14.11
C TRP A 153 -16.03 -5.56 -12.79
N GLY A 154 -15.48 -6.24 -11.80
CA GLY A 154 -15.97 -6.26 -10.43
C GLY A 154 -14.83 -5.96 -9.45
N GLY A 155 -15.15 -5.38 -8.30
CA GLY A 155 -14.14 -5.08 -7.28
C GLY A 155 -14.72 -5.15 -5.88
N TYR A 156 -13.86 -5.43 -4.91
CA TYR A 156 -14.19 -5.41 -3.49
C TYR A 156 -12.94 -5.09 -2.67
N VAL A 157 -13.13 -4.73 -1.40
CA VAL A 157 -12.06 -4.43 -0.46
C VAL A 157 -12.05 -5.42 0.70
N GLY A 158 -10.91 -5.55 1.39
CA GLY A 158 -10.87 -6.27 2.66
C GLY A 158 -11.79 -5.61 3.68
N ILE A 159 -11.58 -4.32 3.94
CA ILE A 159 -12.38 -3.46 4.82
C ILE A 159 -12.75 -2.19 4.02
N ASN A 160 -13.98 -1.68 4.15
CA ASN A 160 -14.34 -0.36 3.60
C ASN A 160 -13.68 0.77 4.42
N ALA A 161 -12.48 1.16 4.01
CA ALA A 161 -11.67 2.19 4.65
C ALA A 161 -11.13 3.17 3.60
N LYS A 162 -10.74 4.37 4.05
CA LYS A 162 -10.26 5.44 3.15
C LYS A 162 -9.09 4.97 2.26
N ASN A 163 -8.19 4.14 2.79
CA ASN A 163 -6.98 3.64 2.12
C ASN A 163 -7.19 2.38 1.25
N THR A 164 -8.39 1.79 1.24
CA THR A 164 -8.74 0.63 0.41
C THR A 164 -9.79 1.02 -0.64
N THR A 165 -10.81 1.78 -0.26
CA THR A 165 -11.89 2.16 -1.17
C THR A 165 -11.45 3.17 -2.22
N ASN A 166 -10.38 3.92 -1.96
CA ASN A 166 -9.76 4.81 -2.93
C ASN A 166 -9.18 4.06 -4.16
N TYR A 167 -8.76 2.80 -4.02
CA TYR A 167 -8.43 1.95 -5.18
C TYR A 167 -9.63 1.78 -6.11
N LEU A 168 -10.81 1.45 -5.57
CA LEU A 168 -12.01 1.23 -6.38
C LEU A 168 -12.50 2.52 -7.03
N ALA A 169 -12.45 3.64 -6.32
CA ALA A 169 -12.81 4.95 -6.86
C ALA A 169 -11.89 5.36 -8.02
N GLY A 170 -10.58 5.28 -7.83
CA GLY A 170 -9.60 5.58 -8.88
C GLY A 170 -9.79 4.68 -10.10
N PHE A 171 -9.95 3.36 -9.88
CA PHE A 171 -10.15 2.39 -10.96
C PHE A 171 -11.41 2.67 -11.78
N ASP A 172 -12.55 2.89 -11.12
CA ASP A 172 -13.81 3.24 -11.79
C ASP A 172 -13.66 4.53 -12.63
N LEU A 173 -12.98 5.53 -12.07
CA LEU A 173 -12.72 6.79 -12.76
C LEU A 173 -11.81 6.62 -13.98
N GLY A 174 -10.83 5.73 -13.92
CA GLY A 174 -9.97 5.35 -15.04
C GLY A 174 -10.73 4.60 -16.14
N VAL A 175 -11.61 3.66 -15.77
CA VAL A 175 -12.52 2.98 -16.71
C VAL A 175 -13.44 3.99 -17.39
N LYS A 176 -13.99 4.94 -16.63
CA LYS A 176 -14.80 6.05 -17.16
C LYS A 176 -14.01 6.90 -18.16
N TRP A 177 -12.77 7.26 -17.84
CA TRP A 177 -11.88 7.96 -18.76
C TRP A 177 -11.75 7.20 -20.09
N ALA A 178 -11.45 5.90 -20.03
CA ALA A 178 -11.25 5.08 -21.22
C ALA A 178 -12.53 4.98 -22.06
N ASN A 179 -13.68 4.71 -21.43
CA ASN A 179 -14.97 4.67 -22.11
C ASN A 179 -15.32 5.99 -22.81
N GLU A 180 -15.05 7.14 -22.16
CA GLU A 180 -15.32 8.45 -22.75
C GLU A 180 -14.37 8.79 -23.91
N LYS A 181 -13.07 8.54 -23.75
CA LYS A 181 -12.02 8.96 -24.70
C LYS A 181 -11.85 8.01 -25.87
N LEU A 182 -12.16 6.73 -25.68
CA LEU A 182 -11.99 5.68 -26.68
C LEU A 182 -13.29 5.27 -27.35
N LYS A 183 -14.41 5.93 -27.00
CA LYS A 183 -15.69 5.75 -27.67
C LYS A 183 -15.54 5.82 -29.20
N ASP A 184 -16.15 4.85 -29.88
CA ASP A 184 -16.19 4.71 -31.34
C ASP A 184 -14.82 4.49 -32.03
N LYS A 185 -13.73 4.40 -31.26
CA LYS A 185 -12.39 4.09 -31.79
C LYS A 185 -12.28 2.61 -32.19
N ASN A 186 -11.35 2.34 -33.08
CA ASN A 186 -10.96 0.97 -33.46
C ASN A 186 -9.73 0.56 -32.64
N ILE A 187 -9.84 -0.55 -31.94
CA ILE A 187 -8.82 -1.10 -31.04
C ILE A 187 -8.16 -2.29 -31.70
N LYS A 188 -6.82 -2.25 -31.80
CA LYS A 188 -6.04 -3.37 -32.31
C LYS A 188 -6.23 -4.58 -31.39
N GLN A 189 -6.54 -5.72 -31.98
CA GLN A 189 -6.71 -6.97 -31.25
C GLN A 189 -5.34 -7.62 -31.02
N GLU A 190 -5.08 -8.00 -29.77
CA GLU A 190 -3.83 -8.53 -29.27
C GLU A 190 -3.35 -9.73 -30.11
N GLY A 191 -2.07 -9.75 -30.47
CA GLY A 191 -1.49 -10.81 -31.30
C GLY A 191 -1.98 -10.86 -32.77
N THR A 192 -2.77 -9.88 -33.24
CA THR A 192 -3.30 -9.85 -34.60
C THR A 192 -3.13 -8.48 -35.29
N GLN A 193 -3.51 -8.41 -36.57
CA GLN A 193 -3.66 -7.14 -37.32
C GLN A 193 -5.12 -6.65 -37.34
N GLU A 194 -6.06 -7.41 -36.77
CA GLU A 194 -7.47 -7.03 -36.74
C GLU A 194 -7.67 -5.84 -35.80
N THR A 195 -8.67 -5.00 -36.13
CA THR A 195 -9.16 -3.98 -35.22
C THR A 195 -10.66 -4.15 -34.99
N LYS A 196 -11.12 -4.02 -33.75
CA LYS A 196 -12.55 -4.04 -33.39
C LYS A 196 -12.98 -2.73 -32.77
N LYS A 197 -14.29 -2.44 -32.81
CA LYS A 197 -14.84 -1.25 -32.17
C LYS A 197 -14.72 -1.35 -30.64
N TRP A 198 -14.46 -0.23 -30.00
CA TRP A 198 -14.50 -0.13 -28.54
C TRP A 198 -15.86 -0.58 -27.99
N ILE A 199 -15.82 -1.48 -27.01
CA ILE A 199 -16.96 -1.90 -26.18
C ILE A 199 -16.80 -1.20 -24.83
N ASN A 200 -17.86 -0.52 -24.38
CA ASN A 200 -17.84 0.10 -23.06
C ASN A 200 -17.65 -0.97 -21.99
N VAL A 201 -16.76 -0.68 -21.05
CA VAL A 201 -16.50 -1.55 -19.89
C VAL A 201 -17.37 -1.09 -18.73
N GLU A 202 -18.20 -1.97 -18.18
CA GLU A 202 -19.17 -1.65 -17.13
C GLU A 202 -18.82 -2.32 -15.79
N GLN A 203 -19.17 -1.68 -14.67
CA GLN A 203 -19.01 -2.32 -13.37
C GLN A 203 -20.18 -3.26 -13.05
N VAL A 204 -19.86 -4.48 -12.64
CA VAL A 204 -20.80 -5.38 -11.96
C VAL A 204 -20.51 -5.40 -10.46
N TYR A 205 -21.57 -5.51 -9.67
CA TYR A 205 -21.49 -5.37 -8.22
C TYR A 205 -21.91 -6.66 -7.51
N ALA A 206 -21.13 -7.12 -6.53
CA ALA A 206 -21.58 -8.11 -5.55
C ALA A 206 -22.57 -7.48 -4.56
N SER A 207 -23.28 -8.29 -3.79
CA SER A 207 -24.19 -7.81 -2.74
C SER A 207 -23.47 -7.05 -1.62
N GLU A 208 -22.18 -7.33 -1.42
CA GLU A 208 -21.30 -6.70 -0.43
C GLU A 208 -20.04 -6.15 -1.13
N SER A 209 -19.57 -4.98 -0.69
CA SER A 209 -18.33 -4.37 -1.20
C SER A 209 -17.10 -4.70 -0.36
N SER A 210 -17.27 -5.33 0.80
CA SER A 210 -16.19 -5.63 1.75
C SER A 210 -16.26 -7.05 2.28
N ALA A 211 -15.10 -7.70 2.36
CA ALA A 211 -14.96 -9.03 2.95
C ALA A 211 -14.99 -9.04 4.49
N GLY A 212 -14.90 -7.87 5.15
CA GLY A 212 -14.86 -7.71 6.61
C GLY A 212 -13.47 -7.90 7.24
N GLY A 213 -12.42 -8.06 6.43
CA GLY A 213 -11.05 -8.30 6.91
C GLY A 213 -10.11 -8.74 5.79
N PHE A 214 -8.86 -9.06 6.16
CA PHE A 214 -7.77 -9.40 5.23
C PHE A 214 -7.31 -10.88 5.35
N GLN A 215 -8.11 -11.76 5.95
CA GLN A 215 -7.75 -13.17 6.11
C GLN A 215 -7.71 -13.87 4.73
N SER A 216 -6.68 -14.68 4.50
CA SER A 216 -6.44 -15.37 3.21
C SER A 216 -7.41 -16.52 2.91
N ASP A 217 -8.18 -16.95 3.90
CA ASP A 217 -9.21 -18.00 3.82
C ASP A 217 -10.63 -17.45 4.05
N SER A 218 -10.82 -16.15 3.88
CA SER A 218 -12.12 -15.49 4.10
C SER A 218 -13.25 -16.10 3.26
N ALA A 219 -14.19 -16.75 3.94
CA ALA A 219 -15.40 -17.29 3.31
C ALA A 219 -16.26 -16.20 2.67
N ASN A 220 -16.30 -14.99 3.26
CA ASN A 220 -17.04 -13.88 2.70
C ASN A 220 -16.38 -13.33 1.41
N ALA A 221 -15.04 -13.24 1.38
CA ALA A 221 -14.32 -12.88 0.15
C ALA A 221 -14.65 -13.84 -0.98
N LYS A 222 -14.62 -15.15 -0.71
CA LYS A 222 -15.00 -16.20 -1.68
C LYS A 222 -16.43 -16.01 -2.20
N LYS A 223 -17.41 -15.77 -1.30
CA LYS A 223 -18.81 -15.48 -1.68
C LYS A 223 -18.91 -14.27 -2.61
N ILE A 224 -18.27 -13.16 -2.25
CA ILE A 224 -18.27 -11.92 -3.05
C ILE A 224 -17.70 -12.19 -4.46
N ILE A 225 -16.56 -12.88 -4.55
CA ILE A 225 -15.92 -13.24 -5.82
C ILE A 225 -16.87 -14.09 -6.68
N GLN A 226 -17.47 -15.13 -6.10
CA GLN A 226 -18.40 -16.00 -6.83
C GLN A 226 -19.65 -15.25 -7.32
N GLU A 227 -20.16 -14.28 -6.55
CA GLU A 227 -21.25 -13.41 -7.00
C GLU A 227 -20.85 -12.52 -8.17
N LEU A 228 -19.64 -11.92 -8.14
CA LEU A 228 -19.12 -11.12 -9.25
C LEU A 228 -19.00 -11.94 -10.53
N ILE A 229 -18.42 -13.14 -10.42
CA ILE A 229 -18.31 -14.09 -11.54
C ILE A 229 -19.71 -14.45 -12.05
N THR A 230 -20.65 -14.81 -11.17
CA THR A 230 -22.02 -15.16 -11.58
C THR A 230 -22.72 -14.00 -12.30
N LYS A 231 -22.39 -12.75 -11.94
CA LYS A 231 -22.89 -11.54 -12.59
C LYS A 231 -22.13 -11.16 -13.87
N GLY A 232 -21.16 -11.98 -14.29
CA GLY A 232 -20.47 -11.87 -15.57
C GLY A 232 -19.16 -11.09 -15.54
N ALA A 233 -18.54 -10.87 -14.37
CA ALA A 233 -17.28 -10.12 -14.28
C ALA A 233 -16.15 -10.74 -15.14
N ASP A 234 -15.68 -10.03 -16.16
CA ASP A 234 -14.51 -10.46 -16.97
C ASP A 234 -13.18 -10.17 -16.25
N LEU A 235 -13.22 -9.22 -15.32
CA LEU A 235 -12.07 -8.81 -14.53
C LEU A 235 -12.45 -8.58 -13.07
N ILE A 236 -11.64 -9.07 -12.14
CA ILE A 236 -11.84 -8.85 -10.70
C ILE A 236 -10.65 -8.08 -10.12
N LEU A 237 -10.95 -7.00 -9.39
CA LEU A 237 -10.02 -6.23 -8.59
C LEU A 237 -10.24 -6.51 -7.08
N PRO A 238 -9.53 -7.51 -6.51
CA PRO A 238 -9.51 -7.75 -5.07
C PRO A 238 -8.55 -6.79 -4.35
N VAL A 239 -9.08 -5.74 -3.71
CA VAL A 239 -8.27 -4.82 -2.88
C VAL A 239 -8.10 -5.40 -1.47
N ALA A 240 -7.41 -6.54 -1.42
CA ALA A 240 -7.05 -7.28 -0.22
C ALA A 240 -5.97 -8.33 -0.59
N ILE A 241 -4.68 -7.98 -0.47
CA ILE A 241 -3.56 -8.84 -0.93
C ILE A 241 -3.74 -10.31 -0.51
N PRO A 242 -3.99 -10.66 0.76
CA PRO A 242 -4.02 -12.07 1.16
C PRO A 242 -5.17 -12.86 0.51
N GLN A 243 -6.19 -12.16 -0.02
CA GLN A 243 -7.36 -12.75 -0.66
C GLN A 243 -7.24 -12.83 -2.18
N VAL A 244 -6.17 -12.31 -2.79
CA VAL A 244 -5.92 -12.43 -4.24
C VAL A 244 -5.86 -13.90 -4.67
N GLY A 245 -5.27 -14.78 -3.84
CA GLY A 245 -5.21 -16.21 -4.11
C GLY A 245 -6.59 -16.89 -4.19
N ILE A 246 -7.59 -16.35 -3.48
CA ILE A 246 -9.00 -16.79 -3.59
C ILE A 246 -9.53 -16.40 -4.97
N ALA A 247 -9.36 -15.14 -5.38
CA ALA A 247 -9.81 -14.65 -6.68
C ALA A 247 -9.21 -15.46 -7.85
N VAL A 248 -7.91 -15.74 -7.79
CA VAL A 248 -7.24 -16.59 -8.80
C VAL A 248 -7.85 -18.00 -8.83
N THR A 249 -8.07 -18.62 -7.67
CA THR A 249 -8.60 -19.98 -7.60
C THR A 249 -10.03 -20.06 -8.18
N GLU A 250 -10.91 -19.11 -7.83
CA GLU A 250 -12.28 -19.09 -8.35
C GLU A 250 -12.33 -18.74 -9.85
N ALA A 251 -11.48 -17.82 -10.32
CA ALA A 251 -11.34 -17.50 -11.73
C ALA A 251 -10.90 -18.71 -12.57
N ILE A 252 -9.99 -19.56 -12.06
CA ILE A 252 -9.61 -20.82 -12.72
C ILE A 252 -10.77 -21.81 -12.73
N ALA A 253 -11.51 -21.94 -11.62
CA ALA A 253 -12.62 -22.88 -11.52
C ALA A 253 -13.82 -22.53 -12.43
N THR A 254 -13.97 -21.26 -12.81
CA THR A 254 -15.10 -20.76 -13.61
C THR A 254 -15.10 -21.30 -15.03
N THR A 255 -16.17 -21.95 -15.49
CA THR A 255 -16.25 -22.48 -16.87
C THR A 255 -17.18 -21.69 -17.79
N SER A 256 -17.99 -20.79 -17.23
CA SER A 256 -19.00 -20.03 -17.98
C SER A 256 -18.43 -18.92 -18.87
N HIS A 257 -17.29 -18.34 -18.49
CA HIS A 257 -16.55 -17.30 -19.22
C HIS A 257 -15.14 -17.19 -18.64
N ASN A 258 -14.31 -16.38 -19.27
CA ASN A 258 -12.94 -16.12 -18.84
C ASN A 258 -12.90 -14.96 -17.84
N VAL A 259 -12.14 -15.11 -16.77
CA VAL A 259 -12.02 -14.10 -15.71
C VAL A 259 -10.55 -13.80 -15.47
N GLY A 260 -10.14 -12.55 -15.64
CA GLY A 260 -8.84 -12.04 -15.23
C GLY A 260 -8.85 -11.47 -13.81
N VAL A 261 -7.67 -11.31 -13.22
CA VAL A 261 -7.50 -10.68 -11.90
C VAL A 261 -6.47 -9.54 -11.99
N ILE A 262 -6.69 -8.46 -11.24
CA ILE A 262 -5.72 -7.38 -11.04
C ILE A 262 -5.14 -7.47 -9.63
N GLY A 263 -3.81 -7.51 -9.52
CA GLY A 263 -3.12 -7.47 -8.23
C GLY A 263 -3.11 -6.07 -7.61
N VAL A 264 -2.83 -5.98 -6.31
CA VAL A 264 -2.65 -4.71 -5.59
C VAL A 264 -1.41 -4.74 -4.70
N ASP A 265 -0.92 -3.55 -4.37
CA ASP A 265 0.25 -3.23 -3.54
C ASP A 265 1.60 -3.67 -4.14
N VAL A 266 1.76 -4.93 -4.54
CA VAL A 266 3.02 -5.48 -5.09
C VAL A 266 2.80 -6.14 -6.45
N GLU A 267 3.87 -6.25 -7.23
CA GLU A 267 3.86 -6.97 -8.52
C GLU A 267 3.80 -8.49 -8.26
N ILE A 268 2.64 -9.09 -8.52
CA ILE A 268 2.38 -10.52 -8.24
C ILE A 268 2.03 -11.33 -9.49
N GLU A 269 2.07 -10.73 -10.67
CA GLU A 269 1.85 -11.41 -11.94
C GLU A 269 2.85 -12.55 -12.22
N ASN A 270 4.07 -12.47 -11.70
CA ASN A 270 5.11 -13.49 -11.91
C ASN A 270 5.26 -14.44 -10.72
N ASP A 271 4.52 -14.22 -9.62
CA ASP A 271 4.52 -15.13 -8.47
C ASP A 271 3.72 -16.39 -8.81
N GLN A 272 4.40 -17.51 -9.02
CA GLN A 272 3.75 -18.77 -9.38
C GLN A 272 2.99 -19.43 -8.21
N ALA A 273 3.26 -19.06 -6.97
CA ALA A 273 2.54 -19.56 -5.81
C ALA A 273 1.15 -18.91 -5.72
N ILE A 274 1.04 -17.64 -6.12
CA ILE A 274 -0.22 -16.88 -6.11
C ILE A 274 -0.90 -16.94 -7.49
N ASN A 275 -0.21 -16.51 -8.55
CA ASN A 275 -0.72 -16.46 -9.91
C ASN A 275 -0.64 -17.82 -10.59
N LYS A 276 -1.60 -18.69 -10.28
CA LYS A 276 -1.69 -20.01 -10.88
C LYS A 276 -1.99 -19.92 -12.39
N LYS A 277 -1.43 -20.85 -13.15
CA LYS A 277 -1.62 -20.94 -14.61
C LYS A 277 -3.04 -21.36 -14.98
N THR A 278 -3.51 -20.90 -16.12
CA THR A 278 -4.75 -21.30 -16.77
C THR A 278 -4.53 -21.50 -18.27
N ASP A 279 -5.31 -22.39 -18.89
CA ASP A 279 -5.28 -22.61 -20.35
C ASP A 279 -6.30 -21.72 -21.09
N LYS A 280 -6.98 -20.84 -20.37
CA LYS A 280 -8.09 -20.02 -20.89
C LYS A 280 -7.65 -18.83 -21.72
N PHE A 281 -6.51 -18.23 -21.39
CA PHE A 281 -5.99 -17.03 -22.06
C PHE A 281 -4.51 -16.81 -21.75
N ILE A 282 -3.83 -16.02 -22.59
CA ILE A 282 -2.39 -15.77 -22.54
C ILE A 282 -2.14 -14.26 -22.44
N ASN A 283 -1.16 -13.84 -21.64
CA ASN A 283 -0.56 -12.50 -21.68
C ASN A 283 0.79 -12.58 -22.41
N THR A 284 0.84 -12.11 -23.65
CA THR A 284 2.08 -12.11 -24.45
C THR A 284 3.12 -11.11 -23.95
N HIS A 285 2.69 -10.11 -23.17
CA HIS A 285 3.53 -9.02 -22.64
C HIS A 285 4.12 -9.29 -21.26
N LEU A 286 3.74 -10.39 -20.61
CA LEU A 286 4.43 -10.85 -19.41
C LEU A 286 5.72 -11.58 -19.78
N SER A 287 6.84 -11.20 -19.19
CA SER A 287 8.12 -11.90 -19.38
C SER A 287 8.13 -13.28 -18.72
N GLY A 288 7.41 -13.44 -17.60
CA GLY A 288 7.34 -14.68 -16.83
C GLY A 288 6.06 -15.47 -17.07
N ASN A 289 5.12 -15.40 -16.15
CA ASN A 289 3.94 -16.27 -16.14
C ASN A 289 2.85 -15.81 -17.12
N LYS A 290 3.11 -16.00 -18.42
CA LYS A 290 2.20 -15.62 -19.52
C LYS A 290 0.80 -16.21 -19.40
N ASN A 291 0.66 -17.39 -18.80
CA ASN A 291 -0.62 -18.08 -18.65
C ASN A 291 -1.26 -17.82 -17.28
N GLY A 292 -0.79 -16.82 -16.55
CA GLY A 292 -1.36 -16.43 -15.27
C GLY A 292 -2.71 -15.71 -15.41
N VAL A 293 -3.58 -15.94 -14.43
CA VAL A 293 -4.86 -15.24 -14.30
C VAL A 293 -4.67 -13.77 -13.93
N ILE A 294 -3.69 -13.47 -13.07
CA ILE A 294 -3.33 -12.10 -12.73
C ILE A 294 -2.66 -11.45 -13.93
N ARG A 295 -3.22 -10.33 -14.38
CA ARG A 295 -2.83 -9.67 -15.64
C ARG A 295 -1.74 -8.63 -15.44
N PHE A 296 -1.88 -7.84 -14.39
CA PHE A 296 -0.94 -6.84 -13.90
C PHE A 296 -1.34 -6.46 -12.47
N SER A 297 -0.57 -5.57 -11.84
CA SER A 297 -0.81 -5.13 -10.47
C SER A 297 -0.84 -3.60 -10.37
N ILE A 298 -1.72 -3.05 -9.53
CA ILE A 298 -1.67 -1.64 -9.09
C ILE A 298 -0.73 -1.59 -7.89
N THR A 299 0.38 -0.87 -8.01
CA THR A 299 1.48 -0.97 -7.04
C THR A 299 1.47 0.17 -6.03
N LYS A 300 1.78 -0.19 -4.78
CA LYS A 300 2.14 0.68 -3.66
C LYS A 300 3.58 0.33 -3.28
N ARG A 301 4.53 1.19 -3.63
CA ARG A 301 5.97 0.93 -3.55
C ARG A 301 6.53 1.31 -2.18
N LEU A 302 6.15 0.53 -1.16
CA LEU A 302 6.66 0.68 0.22
C LEU A 302 8.18 0.56 0.29
N ASP A 303 8.78 -0.26 -0.56
CA ASP A 303 10.22 -0.34 -0.78
C ASP A 303 10.82 1.04 -1.12
N THR A 304 10.25 1.69 -2.14
CA THR A 304 10.72 2.97 -2.65
C THR A 304 10.50 4.09 -1.63
N ALA A 305 9.35 4.12 -0.96
CA ALA A 305 9.08 5.07 0.10
C ALA A 305 10.03 4.89 1.30
N THR A 306 10.31 3.65 1.70
CA THR A 306 11.28 3.32 2.77
C THR A 306 12.66 3.90 2.45
N ILE A 307 13.14 3.71 1.22
CA ILE A 307 14.43 4.25 0.79
C ILE A 307 14.41 5.78 0.85
N LYS A 308 13.38 6.44 0.30
CA LYS A 308 13.28 7.91 0.31
C LYS A 308 13.30 8.47 1.75
N LEU A 309 12.56 7.85 2.67
CA LEU A 309 12.52 8.25 4.08
C LEU A 309 13.89 8.08 4.76
N LEU A 310 14.52 6.91 4.60
CA LEU A 310 15.82 6.62 5.21
C LEU A 310 16.95 7.49 4.63
N GLU A 311 16.97 7.70 3.32
CA GLU A 311 17.94 8.58 2.66
C GLU A 311 17.82 10.03 3.16
N ASN A 312 16.60 10.54 3.33
CA ASN A 312 16.39 11.87 3.93
C ASN A 312 16.82 11.91 5.40
N ALA A 313 16.54 10.84 6.17
CA ALA A 313 16.92 10.77 7.57
C ALA A 313 18.45 10.76 7.78
N ILE A 314 19.23 10.07 6.94
CA ILE A 314 20.71 10.09 7.04
C ILE A 314 21.34 11.37 6.46
N LYS A 315 20.67 12.04 5.52
CA LYS A 315 21.08 13.36 5.04
C LYS A 315 20.89 14.44 6.10
N GLY A 316 19.88 14.29 6.96
CA GLY A 316 19.62 15.19 8.10
C GLY A 316 19.47 16.65 7.67
N GLU A 317 18.88 16.88 6.51
CA GLU A 317 18.66 18.22 5.97
C GLU A 317 17.58 18.95 6.77
N SER A 318 17.78 20.26 6.92
CA SER A 318 16.73 21.15 7.42
C SER A 318 15.57 21.24 6.42
N LEU A 319 14.41 21.66 6.92
CA LEU A 319 13.27 22.07 6.09
C LEU A 319 13.68 23.27 5.21
N SER A 320 13.07 23.39 4.03
CA SER A 320 13.48 24.38 3.01
C SER A 320 13.20 25.83 3.46
N LYS A 321 12.17 26.01 4.29
CA LYS A 321 11.79 27.28 4.91
C LYS A 321 12.42 27.42 6.29
N LYS A 322 12.62 28.66 6.72
CA LYS A 322 13.05 28.95 8.10
C LYS A 322 11.93 28.60 9.09
N SER A 323 12.29 28.25 10.32
CA SER A 323 11.33 27.79 11.34
C SER A 323 10.27 28.84 11.70
N ASP A 324 10.59 30.12 11.61
CA ASP A 324 9.67 31.25 11.82
C ASP A 324 8.70 31.48 10.64
N GLN A 325 8.95 30.84 9.49
CA GLN A 325 8.12 30.93 8.29
C GLN A 325 7.20 29.72 8.10
N ILE A 326 7.37 28.67 8.91
CA ILE A 326 6.58 27.44 8.82
C ILE A 326 5.36 27.56 9.73
N VAL A 327 4.19 27.43 9.14
CA VAL A 327 2.92 27.28 9.87
C VAL A 327 2.62 25.79 9.94
N ILE A 328 2.57 25.23 11.15
CA ILE A 328 2.22 23.82 11.34
C ILE A 328 0.79 23.58 10.83
N GLY A 329 0.58 22.45 10.12
CA GLY A 329 -0.66 22.12 9.41
C GLY A 329 -0.75 22.75 8.02
N SER A 330 0.16 23.66 7.63
CA SER A 330 0.20 24.20 6.27
C SER A 330 0.84 23.23 5.29
N GLU A 331 0.55 23.41 4.02
CA GLU A 331 1.15 22.63 2.93
C GLU A 331 2.68 22.82 2.89
N ILE A 332 3.40 21.73 2.60
CA ILE A 332 4.87 21.75 2.53
C ILE A 332 5.37 22.34 1.21
N ASP A 333 6.61 22.83 1.22
CA ASP A 333 7.38 22.94 -0.03
C ASP A 333 7.62 21.52 -0.58
N PRO A 334 7.39 21.24 -1.88
CA PRO A 334 7.67 19.94 -2.48
C PRO A 334 9.09 19.40 -2.23
N LYS A 335 10.08 20.29 -1.99
CA LYS A 335 11.46 19.93 -1.63
C LYS A 335 11.60 19.30 -0.24
N ASP A 336 10.58 19.42 0.60
CA ASP A 336 10.55 18.85 1.95
C ASP A 336 9.87 17.49 2.03
N LYS A 337 9.32 16.97 0.92
CA LYS A 337 8.74 15.63 0.88
C LYS A 337 9.73 14.59 1.45
N TYR A 338 9.21 13.66 2.25
CA TYR A 338 9.94 12.56 2.90
C TYR A 338 10.97 12.97 3.97
N LYS A 339 11.07 14.26 4.34
CA LYS A 339 11.91 14.70 5.47
C LYS A 339 11.22 14.45 6.81
N LEU A 340 12.00 14.49 7.89
CA LEU A 340 11.45 14.52 9.24
C LEU A 340 10.75 15.87 9.50
N GLY A 341 9.68 15.86 10.28
CA GLY A 341 8.84 17.02 10.56
C GLY A 341 7.71 17.25 9.55
N VAL A 342 7.47 16.32 8.60
CA VAL A 342 6.40 16.44 7.60
C VAL A 342 5.56 15.18 7.44
N ASN A 343 4.29 15.38 7.10
CA ASN A 343 3.43 14.37 6.49
C ASN A 343 3.56 14.48 4.98
N THR A 344 3.84 13.38 4.30
CA THR A 344 4.02 13.35 2.84
C THR A 344 2.87 12.63 2.16
N VAL A 345 2.31 13.24 1.12
CA VAL A 345 1.43 12.54 0.17
C VAL A 345 2.29 12.08 -1.00
N GLY A 346 2.51 10.77 -1.04
CA GLY A 346 3.25 10.06 -2.07
C GLY A 346 2.38 9.74 -3.28
N ASN A 347 2.77 10.20 -4.45
CA ASN A 347 1.94 10.15 -5.67
C ASN A 347 2.67 9.53 -6.88
N LEU A 348 2.03 9.51 -8.05
CA LEU A 348 2.62 8.92 -9.28
C LEU A 348 3.96 9.56 -9.63
N SER A 349 4.06 10.90 -9.54
CA SER A 349 5.30 11.64 -9.86
C SER A 349 6.44 11.33 -8.90
N ASP A 350 6.13 10.90 -7.68
CA ASP A 350 7.16 10.46 -6.73
C ASP A 350 7.66 9.02 -7.01
N GLY A 351 6.94 8.26 -7.84
CA GLY A 351 7.21 6.85 -8.14
C GLY A 351 6.89 5.88 -6.99
N VAL A 352 6.11 6.31 -6.00
CA VAL A 352 5.76 5.48 -4.83
C VAL A 352 4.41 4.77 -4.96
N VAL A 353 3.66 5.11 -6.00
CA VAL A 353 2.47 4.39 -6.47
C VAL A 353 2.54 4.28 -7.99
N GLY A 354 1.88 3.28 -8.58
CA GLY A 354 1.85 3.11 -10.03
C GLY A 354 1.11 1.86 -10.48
N ILE A 355 1.36 1.43 -11.71
CA ILE A 355 0.98 0.10 -12.19
C ILE A 355 2.24 -0.70 -12.50
N SER A 356 2.15 -2.02 -12.54
CA SER A 356 3.31 -2.84 -12.86
C SER A 356 3.70 -2.70 -14.34
N PRO A 357 4.98 -2.90 -14.71
CA PRO A 357 5.48 -2.71 -16.07
C PRO A 357 4.73 -3.52 -17.13
N SER A 358 4.13 -4.65 -16.73
CA SER A 358 3.32 -5.50 -17.60
C SER A 358 2.09 -4.80 -18.18
N ALA A 359 1.63 -3.69 -17.60
CA ALA A 359 0.48 -2.92 -18.06
C ALA A 359 0.83 -1.61 -18.79
N TYR A 360 2.12 -1.23 -18.86
CA TYR A 360 2.51 0.08 -19.42
C TYR A 360 2.04 0.28 -20.86
N HIS A 361 2.16 -0.75 -21.69
CA HIS A 361 1.74 -0.68 -23.09
C HIS A 361 0.22 -0.44 -23.22
N TYR A 362 -0.63 -1.10 -22.41
CA TYR A 362 -2.08 -0.88 -22.45
C TYR A 362 -2.46 0.56 -22.14
N VAL A 363 -1.87 1.18 -21.11
CA VAL A 363 -2.18 2.57 -20.76
C VAL A 363 -1.59 3.56 -21.77
N ILE A 364 -0.40 3.29 -22.31
CA ILE A 364 0.22 4.12 -23.35
C ILE A 364 -0.59 4.06 -24.65
N ASP A 365 -1.01 2.88 -25.09
CA ASP A 365 -1.80 2.70 -26.30
C ASP A 365 -3.18 3.36 -26.16
N ALA A 366 -3.84 3.20 -25.01
CA ALA A 366 -5.08 3.89 -24.69
C ALA A 366 -4.90 5.42 -24.75
N PHE A 367 -3.87 5.94 -24.08
CA PHE A 367 -3.59 7.37 -24.06
C PHE A 367 -3.32 7.93 -25.45
N ASN A 368 -2.47 7.26 -26.23
CA ASN A 368 -2.08 7.69 -27.57
C ASN A 368 -3.25 7.64 -28.56
N LEU A 369 -4.17 6.69 -28.41
CA LEU A 369 -5.36 6.57 -29.25
C LEU A 369 -6.40 7.68 -28.94
N ALA A 370 -6.40 8.18 -27.70
CA ALA A 370 -7.20 9.33 -27.30
C ALA A 370 -6.67 10.67 -27.84
N GLN A 371 -5.39 10.76 -28.20
CA GLN A 371 -4.79 12.00 -28.72
C GLN A 371 -5.12 12.23 -30.20
N THR A 372 -5.49 13.46 -30.53
CA THR A 372 -5.66 13.90 -31.93
C THR A 372 -4.35 14.36 -32.55
N ASN A 373 -3.47 15.00 -31.77
CA ASN A 373 -2.21 15.53 -32.26
C ASN A 373 -1.05 14.55 -31.99
N GLN A 374 -0.15 14.41 -32.95
CA GLN A 374 1.01 13.53 -32.82
C GLN A 374 1.99 14.00 -31.71
N SER A 375 2.09 15.31 -31.48
CA SER A 375 2.93 15.91 -30.42
C SER A 375 2.45 15.61 -29.01
N ASP A 376 1.20 15.18 -28.85
CA ASP A 376 0.62 14.87 -27.55
C ASP A 376 0.78 13.39 -27.19
N LYS A 377 1.20 12.55 -28.14
CA LYS A 377 1.49 11.14 -27.90
C LYS A 377 2.76 10.96 -27.08
N VAL A 378 2.82 9.84 -26.40
CA VAL A 378 3.89 9.45 -25.48
C VAL A 378 4.46 8.09 -25.88
N SER A 379 5.70 7.86 -25.52
CA SER A 379 6.42 6.62 -25.80
C SER A 379 6.82 5.87 -24.53
N THR A 380 6.87 6.56 -23.39
CA THR A 380 7.25 5.98 -22.10
C THR A 380 6.17 6.17 -21.05
N TYR A 381 6.23 5.36 -20.00
CA TYR A 381 5.32 5.47 -18.86
C TYR A 381 5.50 6.80 -18.11
N ASP A 382 6.73 7.29 -17.97
CA ASP A 382 7.00 8.57 -17.31
C ASP A 382 6.43 9.76 -18.09
N GLU A 383 6.58 9.75 -19.42
CA GLU A 383 5.93 10.75 -20.29
C GLU A 383 4.40 10.71 -20.15
N LEU A 384 3.82 9.50 -20.08
CA LEU A 384 2.40 9.31 -19.85
C LEU A 384 1.98 9.91 -18.49
N VAL A 385 2.66 9.57 -17.40
CA VAL A 385 2.38 10.10 -16.06
C VAL A 385 2.43 11.64 -16.05
N ASN A 386 3.43 12.23 -16.69
CA ASN A 386 3.58 13.69 -16.77
C ASN A 386 2.42 14.37 -17.53
N LYS A 387 1.84 13.71 -18.54
CA LYS A 387 0.71 14.27 -19.30
C LYS A 387 -0.64 13.96 -18.67
N ILE A 388 -0.89 12.72 -18.25
CA ILE A 388 -2.21 12.28 -17.75
C ILE A 388 -2.58 12.96 -16.43
N THR A 389 -1.60 13.31 -15.60
CA THR A 389 -1.82 14.08 -14.35
C THR A 389 -2.43 15.46 -14.61
N ASN A 390 -2.36 15.96 -15.86
CA ASN A 390 -2.98 17.21 -16.28
C ASN A 390 -4.40 17.04 -16.84
N ASP A 391 -4.90 15.81 -17.03
CA ASP A 391 -6.26 15.54 -17.52
C ASP A 391 -7.31 16.02 -16.53
N ASP A 392 -8.42 16.57 -17.05
CA ASP A 392 -9.47 17.16 -16.23
C ASP A 392 -10.14 16.15 -15.29
N LEU A 393 -10.30 14.90 -15.74
CA LEU A 393 -10.88 13.85 -14.92
C LEU A 393 -9.88 13.35 -13.87
N PHE A 394 -8.60 13.20 -14.23
CA PHE A 394 -7.54 12.85 -13.27
C PHE A 394 -7.46 13.87 -12.13
N LYS A 395 -7.44 15.18 -12.45
CA LYS A 395 -7.41 16.28 -11.47
C LYS A 395 -8.56 16.26 -10.47
N THR A 396 -9.66 15.55 -10.75
CA THR A 396 -10.75 15.40 -9.78
C THR A 396 -10.34 14.60 -8.55
N LEU A 397 -9.31 13.75 -8.62
CA LEU A 397 -8.77 12.98 -7.49
C LEU A 397 -8.13 13.87 -6.40
N ASP A 398 -7.80 15.12 -6.73
CA ASP A 398 -7.25 16.11 -5.80
C ASP A 398 -8.27 17.17 -5.39
N LYS A 399 -9.51 17.06 -5.89
CA LYS A 399 -10.61 17.94 -5.49
C LYS A 399 -11.27 17.39 -4.24
N LYS A 400 -11.42 18.25 -3.22
CA LYS A 400 -12.19 17.93 -2.03
C LYS A 400 -13.59 17.46 -2.45
N PRO A 401 -14.07 16.32 -1.96
CA PRO A 401 -15.40 15.84 -2.30
C PRO A 401 -16.47 16.84 -1.86
N VAL A 402 -17.39 17.19 -2.77
CA VAL A 402 -18.58 18.01 -2.49
C VAL A 402 -19.66 17.08 -1.98
N VAL A 403 -19.73 16.99 -0.65
CA VAL A 403 -20.63 16.09 0.08
C VAL A 403 -21.92 16.82 0.47
N ASP A 404 -21.81 18.06 0.96
CA ASP A 404 -22.94 18.85 1.43
C ASP A 404 -23.97 19.10 0.32
N GLY A 405 -25.24 18.78 0.60
CA GLY A 405 -26.34 18.91 -0.35
C GLY A 405 -26.36 17.85 -1.47
N TYR A 406 -25.44 16.89 -1.45
CA TYR A 406 -25.41 15.72 -2.34
C TYR A 406 -25.55 14.40 -1.60
N LEU A 407 -24.90 14.24 -0.46
CA LEU A 407 -24.91 13.02 0.34
C LEU A 407 -25.49 13.26 1.74
N ASP A 408 -26.22 12.27 2.25
CA ASP A 408 -26.72 12.21 3.62
C ASP A 408 -25.63 11.62 4.54
N VAL A 409 -24.87 12.50 5.18
CA VAL A 409 -23.78 12.12 6.09
C VAL A 409 -24.33 12.04 7.50
N LYS A 410 -24.20 10.88 8.14
CA LYS A 410 -24.75 10.66 9.48
C LYS A 410 -23.95 11.37 10.57
N LYS A 411 -22.64 11.55 10.38
CA LYS A 411 -21.72 12.34 11.25
C LYS A 411 -20.60 12.98 10.42
N GLU A 412 -20.08 14.13 10.84
CA GLU A 412 -18.98 14.84 10.14
C GLU A 412 -17.72 13.98 9.89
N THR A 413 -17.52 12.94 10.70
CA THR A 413 -16.37 12.02 10.60
C THR A 413 -16.60 10.82 9.68
N ASP A 414 -17.84 10.58 9.25
CA ASP A 414 -18.19 9.40 8.47
C ASP A 414 -17.55 9.48 7.08
N ASN A 415 -17.13 8.32 6.57
CA ASN A 415 -16.58 8.15 5.22
C ASN A 415 -17.55 7.35 4.33
N GLU A 416 -18.77 7.14 4.79
CA GLU A 416 -19.86 6.53 4.04
C GLU A 416 -21.13 7.36 4.18
N ALA A 417 -21.93 7.41 3.11
CA ALA A 417 -23.18 8.15 3.07
C ALA A 417 -24.12 7.60 2.00
N SER A 418 -25.39 7.98 2.07
CA SER A 418 -26.35 7.69 1.00
C SER A 418 -26.54 8.91 0.11
N LEU A 419 -26.84 8.70 -1.17
CA LEU A 419 -27.16 9.79 -2.09
C LEU A 419 -28.50 10.42 -1.72
N LEU A 420 -28.56 11.74 -1.65
CA LEU A 420 -29.83 12.45 -1.47
C LEU A 420 -30.71 12.27 -2.71
N ASN A 421 -32.03 12.21 -2.49
CA ASN A 421 -33.00 12.03 -3.57
C ASN A 421 -32.81 13.05 -4.71
N ASN A 422 -32.94 12.59 -5.95
CA ASN A 422 -32.79 13.39 -7.17
C ASN A 422 -31.41 14.04 -7.39
N LYS A 423 -30.37 13.57 -6.69
CA LYS A 423 -28.98 13.97 -6.95
C LYS A 423 -28.29 12.96 -7.84
N THR A 424 -27.27 13.43 -8.54
CA THR A 424 -26.30 12.62 -9.28
C THR A 424 -24.90 13.06 -8.89
N ILE A 425 -23.97 12.12 -8.84
CA ILE A 425 -22.55 12.41 -8.61
C ILE A 425 -21.86 12.45 -9.96
N ASP A 426 -21.34 13.62 -10.33
CA ASP A 426 -20.40 13.76 -11.43
C ASP A 426 -19.02 14.09 -10.84
N PRO A 427 -18.01 13.24 -11.01
CA PRO A 427 -16.65 13.51 -10.54
C PRO A 427 -16.10 14.89 -10.90
N ARG A 428 -16.50 15.46 -12.05
CA ARG A 428 -16.02 16.78 -12.48
C ARG A 428 -16.56 17.93 -11.62
N VAL A 429 -17.77 17.74 -11.08
CA VAL A 429 -18.48 18.70 -10.23
C VAL A 429 -18.22 18.39 -8.75
N ASN A 430 -18.33 17.12 -8.37
CA ASN A 430 -18.31 16.67 -7.00
C ASN A 430 -16.91 16.29 -6.50
N GLY A 431 -15.94 16.05 -7.37
CA GLY A 431 -14.64 15.45 -7.02
C GLY A 431 -14.61 13.95 -7.30
N GLY A 432 -13.41 13.39 -7.51
CA GLY A 432 -13.20 12.00 -7.94
C GLY A 432 -13.09 11.01 -6.78
N THR A 433 -13.15 11.47 -5.54
CA THR A 433 -12.88 10.65 -4.35
C THR A 433 -14.13 9.99 -3.77
N PHE A 434 -14.98 9.43 -4.65
CA PHE A 434 -16.18 8.68 -4.30
C PHE A 434 -16.18 7.29 -4.93
N TYR A 435 -16.64 6.30 -4.18
CA TYR A 435 -16.97 4.97 -4.69
C TYR A 435 -18.41 4.63 -4.32
N LYS A 436 -19.19 4.17 -5.29
CA LYS A 436 -20.56 3.70 -5.07
C LYS A 436 -20.56 2.19 -4.92
N SER A 437 -21.19 1.67 -3.87
CA SER A 437 -21.45 0.23 -3.71
C SER A 437 -22.79 -0.21 -4.31
N ALA A 438 -22.99 -1.52 -4.40
CA ALA A 438 -24.23 -2.13 -4.89
C ALA A 438 -25.50 -1.66 -4.17
N LYS A 439 -25.40 -1.41 -2.85
CA LYS A 439 -26.52 -0.96 -2.01
C LYS A 439 -26.83 0.53 -2.17
N GLY A 440 -26.10 1.24 -3.04
CA GLY A 440 -26.22 2.68 -3.20
C GLY A 440 -25.51 3.49 -2.12
N THR A 441 -24.79 2.85 -1.19
CA THR A 441 -23.90 3.53 -0.25
C THR A 441 -22.69 4.07 -1.00
N TYR A 442 -22.44 5.36 -0.84
CA TYR A 442 -21.25 6.05 -1.32
C TYR A 442 -20.20 6.09 -0.22
N TYR A 443 -19.02 5.60 -0.53
CA TYR A 443 -17.84 5.78 0.29
C TYR A 443 -17.04 6.95 -0.27
N PHE A 444 -16.78 7.96 0.54
CA PHE A 444 -15.98 9.11 0.15
C PHE A 444 -14.78 9.24 1.06
N TYR A 445 -13.70 9.79 0.51
CA TYR A 445 -12.48 10.00 1.28
C TYR A 445 -11.95 11.42 1.08
N PRO A 446 -11.45 12.06 2.16
CA PRO A 446 -10.85 13.38 2.07
C PRO A 446 -9.58 13.32 1.23
N VAL A 447 -9.30 14.40 0.52
CA VAL A 447 -8.03 14.59 -0.18
C VAL A 447 -6.96 14.86 0.87
N ALA A 448 -6.02 13.92 1.02
CA ALA A 448 -4.85 14.11 1.85
C ALA A 448 -3.94 15.19 1.26
N LYS A 449 -3.28 15.97 2.12
CA LYS A 449 -2.29 16.97 1.71
C LYS A 449 -0.97 16.74 2.43
N SER A 450 0.13 17.03 1.74
CA SER A 450 1.45 17.02 2.38
C SER A 450 1.56 18.25 3.28
N THR A 451 1.82 18.07 4.58
CA THR A 451 1.74 19.15 5.57
C THR A 451 2.94 19.16 6.52
N TYR A 452 3.29 20.35 7.02
CA TYR A 452 4.27 20.46 8.11
C TYR A 452 3.63 20.02 9.42
N ILE A 453 4.27 19.10 10.14
CA ILE A 453 3.90 18.71 11.51
C ILE A 453 4.89 19.26 12.55
N SER A 454 5.99 19.85 12.08
CA SER A 454 6.96 20.58 12.87
C SER A 454 7.51 21.74 12.06
N ASN A 455 8.01 22.77 12.76
CA ASN A 455 8.77 23.87 12.15
C ASN A 455 10.28 23.57 12.05
N THR A 456 10.70 22.39 12.49
CA THR A 456 12.09 21.90 12.39
C THR A 456 12.12 20.44 11.97
N SER A 457 13.29 20.00 11.47
CA SER A 457 13.60 18.61 11.12
C SER A 457 14.74 18.14 12.02
N SER A 458 14.57 16.99 12.67
CA SER A 458 15.58 16.41 13.56
C SER A 458 16.80 15.91 12.79
N LYS A 459 18.00 16.14 13.35
CA LYS A 459 19.28 15.63 12.83
C LYS A 459 19.82 14.45 13.60
N LYS A 460 19.11 13.99 14.64
CA LYS A 460 19.61 12.97 15.58
C LYS A 460 20.02 11.67 14.91
N PHE A 461 19.20 11.17 13.98
CA PHE A 461 19.50 9.90 13.31
C PHE A 461 20.76 10.01 12.45
N LYS A 462 20.90 11.12 11.70
CA LYS A 462 22.13 11.44 10.97
C LYS A 462 23.35 11.47 11.89
N GLU A 463 23.27 12.20 13.01
CA GLU A 463 24.38 12.33 13.95
C GLU A 463 24.82 10.96 14.49
N ILE A 464 23.86 10.09 14.81
CA ILE A 464 24.17 8.73 15.27
C ILE A 464 24.75 7.87 14.15
N TRP A 465 24.18 7.95 12.94
CA TRP A 465 24.64 7.21 11.77
C TRP A 465 26.09 7.57 11.40
N ASP A 466 26.43 8.86 11.41
CA ASP A 466 27.77 9.34 11.08
C ASP A 466 28.80 8.99 12.16
N ASN A 467 28.39 8.99 13.43
CA ASN A 467 29.27 8.64 14.55
C ASN A 467 29.51 7.13 14.68
N THR A 468 28.69 6.31 14.02
CA THR A 468 28.82 4.86 14.03
C THR A 468 29.87 4.41 12.99
N LYS A 469 30.96 3.82 13.45
CA LYS A 469 32.18 3.61 12.64
C LYS A 469 32.19 2.30 11.86
N SER A 470 31.45 1.29 12.31
CA SER A 470 31.42 -0.02 11.66
C SER A 470 30.09 -0.31 10.97
N ASN A 471 30.15 -1.09 9.88
CA ASN A 471 28.95 -1.55 9.19
C ASN A 471 28.08 -2.44 10.08
N ASP A 472 28.68 -3.24 10.95
CA ASP A 472 27.97 -4.12 11.89
C ASP A 472 27.15 -3.33 12.90
N GLU A 473 27.66 -2.20 13.40
CA GLU A 473 26.90 -1.32 14.28
C GLU A 473 25.79 -0.58 13.52
N LYS A 474 26.04 -0.16 12.26
CA LYS A 474 25.01 0.50 11.42
C LYS A 474 23.82 -0.42 11.10
N GLN A 475 24.07 -1.73 10.98
CA GLN A 475 23.00 -2.74 10.84
C GLN A 475 22.06 -2.77 12.05
N ALA A 476 22.53 -2.36 13.22
CA ALA A 476 21.70 -2.30 14.43
C ALA A 476 20.81 -1.06 14.50
N LEU A 477 21.01 -0.03 13.67
CA LEU A 477 20.36 1.26 13.86
C LEU A 477 18.91 1.32 13.35
N ILE A 478 18.48 0.42 12.47
CA ILE A 478 17.15 0.47 11.87
C ILE A 478 16.38 -0.80 12.26
N GLY A 479 15.11 -0.63 12.64
CA GLY A 479 14.19 -1.71 12.94
C GLY A 479 12.83 -1.49 12.29
N LEU A 480 12.15 -2.58 11.94
CA LEU A 480 10.82 -2.62 11.37
C LEU A 480 9.81 -3.08 12.42
N LEU A 481 8.87 -2.22 12.81
CA LEU A 481 7.78 -2.59 13.71
C LEU A 481 6.50 -2.83 12.89
N LEU A 482 5.99 -4.05 12.91
CA LEU A 482 4.80 -4.45 12.15
C LEU A 482 3.51 -3.86 12.76
N SER A 483 2.43 -3.84 11.97
CA SER A 483 1.20 -3.11 12.33
C SER A 483 0.24 -3.85 13.27
N TYR A 484 0.44 -5.15 13.53
CA TYR A 484 -0.46 -5.96 14.37
C TYR A 484 0.28 -7.02 15.17
N ALA A 485 -0.30 -7.40 16.30
CA ALA A 485 0.18 -8.51 17.12
C ALA A 485 0.12 -9.82 16.31
N GLY A 486 1.22 -10.58 16.35
CA GLY A 486 1.32 -11.84 15.59
C GLY A 486 1.51 -11.67 14.08
N ALA A 487 1.58 -10.44 13.56
CA ALA A 487 1.94 -10.19 12.16
C ALA A 487 3.32 -10.80 11.85
N LYS A 488 3.47 -11.26 10.59
CA LYS A 488 4.71 -11.85 10.08
C LYS A 488 5.25 -10.96 8.97
N VAL A 489 6.57 -10.78 8.95
CA VAL A 489 7.22 -9.96 7.92
C VAL A 489 7.10 -10.58 6.52
N LYS A 490 7.03 -11.91 6.40
CA LYS A 490 6.89 -12.63 5.13
C LYS A 490 5.41 -12.79 4.77
N ASP A 491 4.78 -11.66 4.51
CA ASP A 491 3.35 -11.55 4.15
C ASP A 491 3.14 -11.46 2.63
N GLY A 492 4.20 -11.51 1.83
CA GLY A 492 4.13 -11.38 0.37
C GLY A 492 3.67 -10.00 -0.10
N GLY A 493 3.63 -9.01 0.79
CA GLY A 493 3.07 -7.70 0.47
C GLY A 493 3.65 -6.63 1.38
N TYR A 494 2.86 -6.21 2.35
CA TYR A 494 3.04 -4.94 3.04
C TYR A 494 4.34 -4.85 3.87
N SER A 495 4.52 -5.82 4.76
CA SER A 495 5.67 -5.90 5.67
C SER A 495 6.92 -6.33 4.91
N GLU A 496 6.76 -7.29 3.99
CA GLU A 496 7.84 -7.83 3.18
C GLU A 496 8.44 -6.77 2.27
N ASN A 497 7.59 -5.97 1.61
CA ASN A 497 8.04 -4.90 0.73
C ASN A 497 8.76 -3.76 1.48
N THR A 498 8.30 -3.44 2.70
CA THR A 498 9.02 -2.50 3.58
C THR A 498 10.41 -3.04 3.97
N TYR A 499 10.51 -4.32 4.31
CA TYR A 499 11.81 -4.96 4.58
C TYR A 499 12.71 -4.98 3.34
N ASN A 500 12.16 -5.21 2.16
CA ASN A 500 12.92 -5.17 0.91
C ASN A 500 13.50 -3.76 0.65
N GLY A 501 12.74 -2.70 0.93
CA GLY A 501 13.25 -1.32 0.91
C GLY A 501 14.40 -1.09 1.89
N LEU A 502 14.29 -1.62 3.12
CA LEU A 502 15.38 -1.56 4.11
C LEU A 502 16.65 -2.27 3.59
N LYS A 503 16.49 -3.44 2.98
CA LYS A 503 17.60 -4.20 2.40
C LYS A 503 18.27 -3.44 1.26
N GLU A 504 17.49 -2.85 0.36
CA GLU A 504 18.03 -2.04 -0.74
C GLU A 504 18.74 -0.79 -0.22
N PHE A 505 18.17 -0.10 0.76
CA PHE A 505 18.82 1.02 1.43
C PHE A 505 20.20 0.61 1.98
N TYR A 506 20.28 -0.45 2.77
CA TYR A 506 21.57 -0.92 3.28
C TYR A 506 22.55 -1.29 2.16
N ALA A 507 22.07 -1.94 1.10
CA ALA A 507 22.90 -2.30 -0.05
C ALA A 507 23.51 -1.07 -0.74
N LYS A 508 22.75 0.04 -0.88
CA LYS A 508 23.25 1.33 -1.41
C LYS A 508 24.39 1.91 -0.59
N HIS A 509 24.41 1.62 0.71
CA HIS A 509 25.46 2.04 1.64
C HIS A 509 26.54 0.96 1.87
N GLY A 510 26.61 -0.07 1.02
CA GLY A 510 27.61 -1.13 1.10
C GLY A 510 27.45 -2.08 2.29
N ILE A 511 26.27 -2.09 2.92
CA ILE A 511 25.94 -2.91 4.09
C ILE A 511 25.03 -4.06 3.63
N LYS A 512 25.35 -5.29 4.04
CA LYS A 512 24.54 -6.46 3.72
C LYS A 512 23.71 -6.86 4.93
N ILE A 513 22.41 -7.05 4.71
CA ILE A 513 21.49 -7.63 5.69
C ILE A 513 20.86 -8.92 5.14
N PRO A 514 20.36 -9.84 5.99
CA PRO A 514 19.80 -11.13 5.55
C PRO A 514 18.58 -10.99 4.63
N GLN A 515 18.33 -12.02 3.82
CA GLN A 515 17.02 -12.24 3.18
C GLN A 515 16.02 -12.84 4.18
N LEU A 516 14.72 -12.72 3.86
CA LEU A 516 13.61 -13.22 4.69
C LEU A 516 13.30 -14.71 4.52
#